data_AF-A0A6C2YNZ5-F1
#
_entry.id   AF-A0A6C2YNZ5-F1
#
_cell.length_a   1.000
_cell.length_b   1.000
_cell.length_c   1.000
_cell.angle_alpha   90.00
_cell.angle_beta   90.00
_cell.angle_gamma   90.00
#
_symmetry.space_group_name_H-M   'P 1'
#
loop_
_entity.id
_entity.type
_entity.pdbx_description
1 polymer ?
#
loop_
_entity_poly.entity_id
_entity_poly.type
_entity_poly.pdbx_seq_one_letter_code
_entity_poly.pdbx_strand_id
1 'polypeptide(L)'
;MSWATIFTISNVIVIPFWLLMIVAPNWRVTQRVLDSLRPLLILPCLYLVLLSTTFGSVLPLLTQPPTLELIQQLLSTPQGATIGWIHFLAFDFFVGRWIWLETRAKRWSIWIIRLILVFTFMLGPIGLLLYLVGRELSEKRH
;
A
#
# COMPACT_ATOMS: atom_id res chain seq x y z
N MET A 1 7.83 -7.71 -21.41
CA MET A 1 6.54 -7.07 -21.11
C MET A 1 6.74 -5.57 -21.16
N SER A 2 5.74 -4.77 -21.56
CA SER A 2 5.87 -3.32 -21.54
C SER A 2 5.69 -2.77 -20.11
N TRP A 3 6.25 -1.58 -19.84
CA TRP A 3 6.08 -0.89 -18.55
C TRP A 3 4.61 -0.59 -18.24
N ALA A 4 3.82 -0.23 -19.26
CA ALA A 4 2.39 -0.05 -19.14
C ALA A 4 1.68 -1.32 -18.63
N THR A 5 2.05 -2.50 -19.16
CA THR A 5 1.48 -3.76 -18.68
C THR A 5 1.86 -4.05 -17.23
N ILE A 6 3.12 -3.82 -16.85
CA ILE A 6 3.57 -4.01 -15.45
C ILE A 6 2.80 -3.08 -14.51
N PHE A 7 2.65 -1.81 -14.89
CA PHE A 7 1.86 -0.82 -14.16
C PHE A 7 0.39 -1.24 -14.01
N THR A 8 -0.26 -1.72 -15.08
CA THR A 8 -1.64 -2.21 -14.99
C THR A 8 -1.74 -3.41 -14.06
N ILE A 9 -0.82 -4.38 -14.18
CA ILE A 9 -0.82 -5.58 -13.33
C ILE A 9 -0.63 -5.20 -11.85
N SER A 10 0.29 -4.28 -11.54
CA SER A 10 0.53 -3.86 -10.16
C SER A 10 -0.67 -3.15 -9.54
N ASN A 11 -1.48 -2.44 -10.32
CA ASN A 11 -2.75 -1.88 -9.86
C ASN A 11 -3.82 -2.97 -9.64
N VAL A 12 -3.97 -3.91 -10.56
CA VAL A 12 -5.02 -4.93 -10.48
C VAL A 12 -4.76 -5.92 -9.33
N ILE A 13 -3.50 -6.27 -9.06
CA ILE A 13 -3.16 -7.31 -8.07
C ILE A 13 -3.58 -6.93 -6.63
N VAL A 14 -3.62 -5.64 -6.29
CA VAL A 14 -4.02 -5.18 -4.96
C VAL A 14 -5.53 -5.14 -4.75
N ILE A 15 -6.30 -4.96 -5.82
CA ILE A 15 -7.75 -4.72 -5.75
C ILE A 15 -8.49 -5.84 -4.99
N PRO A 16 -8.24 -7.15 -5.25
CA PRO A 16 -8.91 -8.22 -4.51
C PRO A 16 -8.68 -8.13 -3.00
N PHE A 17 -7.47 -7.79 -2.55
CA PHE A 17 -7.18 -7.69 -1.12
C PHE A 17 -7.89 -6.50 -0.48
N TRP A 18 -7.94 -5.36 -1.16
CA TRP A 18 -8.71 -4.20 -0.72
C TRP A 18 -10.21 -4.50 -0.65
N LEU A 19 -10.77 -5.15 -1.68
CA LEU A 19 -12.17 -5.56 -1.67
C LEU A 19 -12.49 -6.52 -0.53
N LEU A 20 -11.61 -7.49 -0.24
CA LEU A 20 -11.78 -8.40 0.90
C LEU A 20 -11.81 -7.63 2.23
N MET A 21 -10.88 -6.69 2.45
CA MET A 21 -10.83 -5.90 3.68
C MET A 21 -12.00 -4.91 3.81
N ILE A 22 -12.44 -4.28 2.73
CA ILE A 22 -13.49 -3.25 2.76
C ILE A 22 -14.89 -3.91 2.76
N VAL A 23 -15.16 -4.79 1.80
CA VAL A 23 -16.51 -5.35 1.63
C VAL A 23 -16.78 -6.44 2.66
N ALA A 24 -15.82 -7.34 2.87
CA ALA A 24 -15.98 -8.55 3.67
C ALA A 24 -14.94 -8.71 4.79
N PRO A 25 -14.72 -7.70 5.67
CA PRO A 25 -13.65 -7.73 6.68
C PRO A 25 -13.75 -8.88 7.69
N ASN A 26 -14.97 -9.37 7.96
CA ASN A 26 -15.22 -10.45 8.93
C ASN A 26 -15.34 -11.83 8.28
N TRP A 27 -15.16 -11.93 6.95
CA TRP A 27 -15.25 -13.22 6.27
C TRP A 27 -14.03 -14.09 6.61
N ARG A 28 -14.26 -15.38 6.89
CA ARG A 28 -13.21 -16.35 7.26
C ARG A 28 -12.10 -16.43 6.22
N VAL A 29 -12.42 -16.24 4.94
CA VAL A 29 -11.43 -16.21 3.86
C VAL A 29 -10.57 -14.95 3.94
N THR A 30 -11.17 -13.77 4.12
CA THR A 30 -10.44 -12.52 4.35
C THR A 30 -9.45 -12.67 5.51
N GLN A 31 -9.92 -13.20 6.65
CA GLN A 31 -9.09 -13.49 7.82
C GLN A 31 -7.92 -14.39 7.48
N ARG A 32 -8.18 -15.58 6.92
CA ARG A 32 -7.13 -16.53 6.56
C ARG A 32 -6.09 -15.97 5.60
N VAL A 33 -6.51 -15.20 4.60
CA VAL A 33 -5.60 -14.63 3.59
C VAL A 33 -4.76 -13.51 4.19
N LEU A 34 -5.40 -12.56 4.88
CA LEU A 34 -4.75 -11.34 5.37
C LEU A 34 -4.02 -11.56 6.70
N ASP A 35 -4.32 -12.58 7.47
CA ASP A 35 -3.52 -12.93 8.66
C ASP A 35 -2.13 -13.45 8.26
N SER A 36 -1.98 -14.00 7.06
CA SER A 36 -0.68 -14.37 6.49
C SER A 36 0.11 -13.16 6.00
N LEU A 37 1.44 -13.24 6.02
CA LEU A 37 2.33 -12.25 5.41
C LEU A 37 2.42 -12.39 3.88
N ARG A 38 1.97 -13.51 3.30
CA ARG A 38 2.16 -13.80 1.86
C ARG A 38 1.61 -12.70 0.94
N PRO A 39 0.38 -12.16 1.13
CA PRO A 39 -0.12 -11.09 0.29
C PRO A 39 0.79 -9.85 0.31
N LEU A 40 1.35 -9.54 1.48
CA LEU A 40 2.20 -8.37 1.69
C LEU A 40 3.50 -8.47 0.87
N LEU A 41 4.04 -9.66 0.68
CA LEU A 41 5.32 -9.87 0.00
C LEU A 41 5.24 -9.68 -1.51
N ILE A 42 4.04 -9.73 -2.10
CA ILE A 42 3.84 -9.67 -3.56
C ILE A 42 4.45 -8.39 -4.15
N LEU A 43 4.10 -7.22 -3.61
CA LEU A 43 4.55 -5.93 -4.14
C LEU A 43 6.02 -5.61 -3.81
N PRO A 44 6.53 -5.81 -2.58
CA PRO A 44 7.96 -5.63 -2.29
C PRO A 44 8.85 -6.55 -3.10
N CYS A 45 8.45 -7.80 -3.34
CA CYS A 45 9.22 -8.70 -4.21
C CYS A 45 9.19 -8.22 -5.67
N LEU A 46 8.04 -7.78 -6.18
CA LEU A 46 7.95 -7.18 -7.51
C LEU A 46 8.84 -5.93 -7.61
N TYR A 47 8.78 -5.04 -6.62
CA TYR A 47 9.63 -3.86 -6.54
C TYR A 47 11.11 -4.21 -6.58
N LEU A 48 11.54 -5.20 -5.80
CA LEU A 48 12.93 -5.65 -5.75
C LEU A 48 13.41 -6.21 -7.10
N VAL A 49 12.57 -7.00 -7.78
CA VAL A 49 12.88 -7.54 -9.11
C VAL A 49 12.99 -6.43 -10.14
N LEU A 50 12.06 -5.46 -10.15
CA LEU A 50 12.12 -4.36 -11.10
C LEU A 50 13.34 -3.48 -10.86
N LEU A 51 13.61 -3.15 -9.60
CA LEU A 51 14.76 -2.34 -9.21
C LEU A 51 16.08 -3.00 -9.63
N SER A 52 16.21 -4.32 -9.45
CA SER A 52 17.42 -5.06 -9.87
C SER A 52 17.61 -5.08 -11.38
N THR A 53 16.53 -5.11 -12.17
CA THR A 53 16.62 -5.03 -13.64
C THR A 53 16.90 -3.63 -14.17
N THR A 54 16.56 -2.57 -13.42
CA THR A 54 16.76 -1.17 -13.81
C THR A 54 17.96 -0.51 -13.13
N PHE A 55 18.88 -1.31 -12.59
CA PHE A 55 19.98 -0.86 -11.74
C PHE A 55 20.83 0.22 -12.40
N GLY A 56 21.13 0.08 -13.70
CA GLY A 56 21.98 1.03 -14.43
C GLY A 56 21.36 2.40 -14.71
N SER A 57 20.02 2.53 -14.71
CA SER A 57 19.32 3.76 -15.08
C SER A 57 18.63 4.46 -13.90
N VAL A 58 18.18 3.70 -12.90
CA VAL A 58 17.38 4.21 -11.78
C VAL A 58 18.22 4.40 -10.50
N LEU A 59 19.19 3.52 -10.24
CA LEU A 59 19.96 3.56 -9.00
C LEU A 59 20.77 4.84 -8.80
N PRO A 60 21.47 5.40 -9.82
CA PRO A 60 22.23 6.62 -9.65
C PRO A 60 21.37 7.78 -9.13
N LEU A 61 20.12 7.86 -9.59
CA LEU A 61 19.14 8.87 -9.17
C LEU A 61 18.65 8.66 -7.72
N LEU A 62 18.63 7.42 -7.24
CA LEU A 62 18.20 7.07 -5.87
C LEU A 62 19.32 7.20 -4.84
N THR A 63 20.59 7.10 -5.24
CA THR A 63 21.74 7.19 -4.34
C THR A 63 22.23 8.61 -4.10
N GLN A 64 21.77 9.57 -4.90
CA GLN A 64 22.07 10.98 -4.73
C GLN A 64 21.14 11.61 -3.68
N PRO A 65 21.57 12.70 -3.01
CA PRO A 65 20.68 13.47 -2.15
C PRO A 65 19.41 13.85 -2.91
N PRO A 66 18.21 13.64 -2.35
CA PRO A 66 16.97 13.87 -3.06
C PRO A 66 16.79 15.37 -3.33
N THR A 67 16.87 15.75 -4.61
CA THR A 67 16.49 17.09 -5.09
C THR A 67 15.19 17.01 -5.90
N LEU A 68 14.49 18.13 -6.04
CA LEU A 68 13.26 18.20 -6.81
C LEU A 68 13.49 17.76 -8.27
N GLU A 69 14.61 18.20 -8.84
CA GLU A 69 14.99 17.92 -10.23
C GLU A 69 15.23 16.41 -10.44
N LEU A 70 15.91 15.74 -9.50
CA LEU A 70 16.18 14.31 -9.59
C LEU A 70 14.90 13.48 -9.48
N ILE A 71 13.98 13.86 -8.59
CA ILE A 71 12.70 13.18 -8.45
C ILE A 71 11.84 13.38 -9.72
N GLN A 72 11.82 14.59 -10.28
CA GLN A 72 11.13 14.85 -11.55
C GLN A 72 11.70 14.01 -12.69
N GLN A 73 13.03 13.95 -12.82
CA GLN A 73 13.69 13.12 -13.81
C GLN A 73 13.33 11.65 -13.65
N LEU A 74 13.42 11.11 -12.43
CA LEU A 74 13.04 9.73 -12.14
C LEU A 74 11.60 9.44 -12.56
N LEU A 75 10.65 10.27 -12.12
CA LEU A 75 9.21 10.08 -12.35
C LEU A 75 8.77 10.40 -13.79
N SER A 76 9.59 11.11 -14.58
CA SER A 76 9.31 11.36 -16.00
C SER A 76 9.50 10.13 -16.88
N THR A 77 10.24 9.12 -16.40
CA THR A 77 10.48 7.88 -17.15
C THR A 77 9.42 6.83 -16.83
N PRO A 78 8.96 6.02 -17.81
CA PRO A 78 8.04 4.92 -17.54
C PRO A 78 8.55 3.94 -16.47
N GLN A 79 9.87 3.70 -16.44
CA GLN A 79 10.56 2.87 -15.47
C GLN A 79 10.41 3.44 -14.06
N GLY A 80 10.88 4.66 -13.85
CA GLY A 80 10.90 5.30 -12.52
C GLY A 80 9.51 5.60 -12.00
N ALA A 81 8.57 6.03 -12.87
CA ALA A 81 7.17 6.18 -12.51
C ALA A 81 6.53 4.86 -12.03
N THR A 82 6.77 3.75 -12.76
CA THR A 82 6.20 2.45 -12.39
C THR A 82 6.78 1.94 -11.08
N ILE A 83 8.10 2.06 -10.89
CA ILE A 83 8.78 1.64 -9.66
C ILE A 83 8.32 2.47 -8.46
N GLY A 84 8.24 3.80 -8.62
CA GLY A 84 7.71 4.71 -7.59
C GLY A 84 6.25 4.41 -7.26
N TRP A 85 5.42 4.10 -8.27
CA TRP A 85 4.03 3.72 -8.04
C TRP A 85 3.90 2.41 -7.25
N ILE A 86 4.70 1.39 -7.59
CA ILE A 86 4.71 0.12 -6.86
C ILE A 86 5.17 0.32 -5.41
N HIS A 87 6.11 1.24 -5.17
CA HIS A 87 6.49 1.64 -3.82
C HIS A 87 5.27 2.17 -3.05
N PHE A 88 4.52 3.13 -3.59
CA PHE A 88 3.30 3.64 -2.95
C PHE A 88 2.28 2.53 -2.68
N LEU A 89 1.97 1.71 -3.69
CA LEU A 89 1.04 0.59 -3.53
C LEU A 89 1.47 -0.39 -2.43
N ALA A 90 2.77 -0.66 -2.30
CA ALA A 90 3.29 -1.58 -1.30
C ALA A 90 3.09 -1.03 0.12
N PHE A 91 3.41 0.25 0.32
CA PHE A 91 3.25 0.90 1.61
C PHE A 91 1.78 1.13 1.97
N ASP A 92 0.94 1.57 1.03
CA ASP A 92 -0.49 1.75 1.27
C ASP A 92 -1.17 0.43 1.60
N PHE A 93 -0.80 -0.67 0.91
CA PHE A 93 -1.32 -1.99 1.23
C PHE A 93 -0.85 -2.50 2.60
N PHE A 94 0.42 -2.26 2.95
CA PHE A 94 0.94 -2.55 4.28
C PHE A 94 0.15 -1.82 5.37
N VAL A 95 -0.04 -0.51 5.21
CA VAL A 95 -0.77 0.33 6.16
C VAL A 95 -2.23 -0.12 6.26
N GLY A 96 -2.90 -0.37 5.13
CA GLY A 96 -4.29 -0.84 5.11
C GLY A 96 -4.47 -2.16 5.84
N ARG A 97 -3.60 -3.14 5.57
CA ARG A 97 -3.60 -4.44 6.27
C ARG A 97 -3.33 -4.26 7.77
N TRP A 98 -2.37 -3.42 8.14
CA TRP A 98 -2.03 -3.16 9.54
C TRP A 98 -3.20 -2.54 10.30
N ILE A 99 -3.82 -1.49 9.74
CA ILE A 99 -5.03 -0.87 10.29
C ILE A 99 -6.14 -1.90 10.47
N TRP A 100 -6.38 -2.73 9.45
CA TRP A 100 -7.42 -3.75 9.52
C TRP A 100 -7.16 -4.78 10.63
N LEU A 101 -5.92 -5.25 10.81
CA LEU A 101 -5.58 -6.18 11.90
C LEU A 101 -5.76 -5.54 13.28
N GLU A 102 -5.26 -4.33 13.47
CA GLU A 102 -5.32 -3.59 14.74
C GLU A 102 -6.77 -3.29 15.15
N THR A 103 -7.54 -2.71 14.24
CA THR A 103 -8.93 -2.33 14.51
C THR A 103 -9.81 -3.55 14.75
N ARG A 104 -9.51 -4.69 14.12
CA ARG A 104 -10.17 -5.97 14.38
C ARG A 104 -9.83 -6.51 15.76
N ALA A 105 -8.57 -6.46 16.18
CA ALA A 105 -8.14 -6.88 17.52
C ALA A 105 -8.82 -6.02 18.61
N LYS A 106 -8.97 -4.73 18.37
CA LYS A 106 -9.67 -3.77 19.24
C LYS A 106 -11.19 -3.75 19.08
N ARG A 107 -11.77 -4.63 18.24
CA ARG A 107 -13.22 -4.76 17.98
C ARG A 107 -13.91 -3.45 17.59
N TRP A 108 -13.26 -2.62 16.77
CA TRP A 108 -13.87 -1.39 16.28
C TRP A 108 -15.10 -1.67 15.41
N SER A 109 -15.99 -0.67 15.33
CA SER A 109 -17.15 -0.73 14.44
C SER A 109 -16.72 -0.95 12.98
N ILE A 110 -17.35 -1.92 12.33
CA ILE A 110 -17.07 -2.28 10.93
C ILE A 110 -17.23 -1.10 9.97
N TRP A 111 -18.13 -0.16 10.25
CA TRP A 111 -18.35 1.03 9.43
C TRP A 111 -17.17 2.00 9.49
N ILE A 112 -16.58 2.16 10.68
CA ILE A 112 -15.39 3.00 10.87
C ILE A 112 -14.20 2.36 10.14
N ILE A 113 -14.02 1.05 10.28
CA ILE A 113 -12.95 0.31 9.59
C ILE A 113 -13.07 0.48 8.07
N ARG A 114 -14.27 0.29 7.51
CA ARG A 114 -14.54 0.47 6.09
C ARG A 114 -14.19 1.87 5.60
N LEU A 115 -14.63 2.90 6.32
CA LEU A 115 -14.37 4.29 5.96
C LEU A 115 -12.86 4.58 5.93
N ILE A 116 -12.15 4.18 6.98
CA ILE A 116 -10.71 4.36 7.07
C ILE A 116 -10.00 3.64 5.92
N LEU A 117 -10.35 2.38 5.66
CA LEU A 117 -9.73 1.59 4.58
C LEU A 117 -10.00 2.15 3.19
N VAL A 118 -11.17 2.71 2.92
CA VAL A 118 -11.45 3.43 1.65
C VAL A 118 -10.53 4.63 1.52
N PHE A 119 -10.37 5.41 2.59
CA PHE A 119 -9.41 6.53 2.58
C PHE A 119 -7.97 6.06 2.46
N THR A 120 -7.56 4.95 3.10
CA THR A 120 -6.20 4.41 2.94
C THR A 120 -5.97 3.91 1.51
N PHE A 121 -6.98 3.31 0.87
CA PHE A 121 -6.86 2.84 -0.51
C PHE A 121 -6.72 3.98 -1.53
N MET A 122 -7.48 5.06 -1.36
CA MET A 122 -7.48 6.18 -2.31
C MET A 122 -6.43 7.25 -1.98
N LEU A 123 -6.17 7.45 -0.70
CA LEU A 123 -5.39 8.55 -0.13
C LEU A 123 -4.63 8.03 1.10
N GLY A 124 -3.68 7.10 0.92
CA GLY A 124 -2.92 6.41 1.96
C GLY A 124 -2.68 7.21 3.26
N PRO A 125 -2.03 8.38 3.19
CA PRO A 125 -1.75 9.22 4.36
C PRO A 125 -3.01 9.72 5.11
N ILE A 126 -4.09 10.01 4.40
CA ILE A 126 -5.36 10.46 4.99
C ILE A 126 -6.02 9.33 5.76
N GLY A 127 -6.06 8.12 5.18
CA GLY A 127 -6.57 6.94 5.89
C GLY A 127 -5.76 6.63 7.16
N LEU A 128 -4.43 6.72 7.08
CA LEU A 128 -3.56 6.58 8.26
C LEU A 128 -3.88 7.64 9.33
N LEU A 129 -4.04 8.90 8.94
CA LEU A 129 -4.37 9.98 9.88
C LEU A 129 -5.72 9.72 10.57
N LEU A 130 -6.75 9.33 9.82
CA LEU A 130 -8.06 8.98 10.39
C LEU A 130 -7.97 7.84 11.39
N TYR A 131 -7.17 6.81 11.11
CA TYR A 131 -6.92 5.72 12.05
C TYR A 131 -6.25 6.21 13.33
N LEU A 132 -5.17 7.00 13.23
CA LEU A 132 -4.41 7.47 14.38
C LEU A 132 -5.27 8.36 15.29
N VAL A 133 -6.05 9.27 14.71
CA VAL A 133 -6.99 10.12 15.46
C VAL A 133 -8.07 9.27 16.12
N GLY A 134 -8.69 8.34 15.38
CA GLY A 134 -9.68 7.43 15.94
C GLY A 134 -9.13 6.58 17.09
N ARG A 135 -7.86 6.19 17.01
CA ARG A 135 -7.18 5.39 18.03
C ARG A 135 -6.99 6.17 19.31
N GLU A 136 -6.48 7.39 19.21
CA GLU A 136 -6.29 8.28 20.36
C GLU A 136 -7.63 8.58 21.07
N LEU A 137 -8.70 8.83 20.31
CA LEU A 137 -10.03 9.10 20.88
C LEU A 137 -10.64 7.87 21.56
N SER A 138 -10.37 6.67 21.05
CA SER A 138 -10.83 5.41 21.65
C SER A 138 -10.11 5.11 22.96
N GLU A 139 -8.82 5.44 23.05
CA GLU A 139 -7.99 5.16 24.24
C GLU A 139 -8.30 6.11 25.41
N LYS A 140 -8.66 7.37 25.13
CA LYS A 140 -9.10 8.35 26.15
C LYS A 140 -10.44 8.04 26.80
N ARG A 141 -11.23 7.12 26.23
CA ARG A 141 -12.58 6.79 26.70
C ARG A 141 -12.59 5.67 27.74
N HIS A 142 -11.43 5.08 28.03
CA HIS A 142 -11.19 4.07 29.07
C HIS A 142 -10.33 4.66 30.18
#